data_AF-A0A418FX67-F1
#
_entry.id   AF-A0A418FX67-F1
#
_cell.length_a   1.000
_cell.length_b   1.000
_cell.length_c   1.000
_cell.angle_alpha   90.00
_cell.angle_beta   90.00
_cell.angle_gamma   90.00
#
_symmetry.space_group_name_H-M   'P 1'
#
loop_
_entity.id
_entity.type
_entity.pdbx_description
1 polymer ?
#
loop_
_entity_poly.entity_id
_entity_poly.type
_entity_poly.pdbx_seq_one_letter_code
_entity_poly.pdbx_strand_id
1 'polypeptide(L)'
;MASVSSLTQVAASSDESGDDDMHCATPNIKVPSAEDAEGERNRRRAVVEAVIQAKLRASEGEGLTADLLEKLRLLLANHGDVFRLEIGHDETTKVEPLRVRIKPGAVP
;
A
#
# COMPACT_ATOMS: atom_id res chain seq x y z
N MET A 1 -47.42 43.71 32.06
CA MET A 1 -48.64 42.93 31.78
C MET A 1 -48.92 42.97 30.28
N ALA A 2 -48.53 41.90 29.55
CA ALA A 2 -48.94 41.53 28.19
C ALA A 2 -48.18 40.21 27.89
N SER A 3 -48.73 39.04 28.18
CA SER A 3 -49.72 38.20 27.46
C SER A 3 -49.19 37.52 26.18
N VAL A 4 -49.43 36.21 26.18
CA VAL A 4 -48.91 35.06 25.41
C VAL A 4 -49.14 35.05 23.89
N SER A 5 -48.36 34.23 23.17
CA SER A 5 -48.93 33.18 22.29
C SER A 5 -47.91 32.10 21.93
N SER A 6 -48.37 30.85 22.05
CA SER A 6 -47.70 29.57 21.83
C SER A 6 -47.35 29.31 20.36
N LEU A 7 -46.16 28.78 20.08
CA LEU A 7 -45.79 28.27 18.75
C LEU A 7 -46.07 26.76 18.68
N THR A 8 -46.93 26.40 17.75
CA THR A 8 -47.42 25.07 17.42
C THR A 8 -46.32 24.13 16.93
N GLN A 9 -46.34 22.87 17.40
CA GLN A 9 -45.50 21.79 16.90
C GLN A 9 -45.86 21.45 15.46
N VAL A 10 -44.86 21.42 14.58
CA VAL A 10 -44.95 20.78 13.27
C VAL A 10 -44.63 19.30 13.44
N ALA A 11 -45.59 18.45 13.07
CA ALA A 11 -45.40 17.01 12.96
C ALA A 11 -44.39 16.73 11.83
N ALA A 12 -43.26 16.13 12.16
CA ALA A 12 -42.38 15.52 11.18
C ALA A 12 -43.06 14.25 10.68
N SER A 13 -43.51 14.26 9.43
CA SER A 13 -43.87 13.04 8.71
C SER A 13 -42.61 12.19 8.56
N SER A 14 -42.64 10.99 9.11
CA SER A 14 -41.62 9.97 8.85
C SER A 14 -41.72 9.56 7.39
N ASP A 15 -40.78 10.04 6.56
CA ASP A 15 -40.52 9.41 5.27
C ASP A 15 -39.73 8.13 5.56
N GLU A 16 -40.34 7.01 5.19
CA GLU A 16 -39.79 5.66 5.24
C GLU A 16 -38.56 5.61 4.33
N SER A 17 -37.38 5.91 4.87
CA SER A 17 -36.12 5.86 4.13
C SER A 17 -35.78 4.40 3.86
N GLY A 18 -35.97 3.98 2.61
CA GLY A 18 -35.60 2.67 2.11
C GLY A 18 -34.18 2.29 2.50
N ASP A 19 -34.08 1.14 3.14
CA ASP A 19 -32.86 0.42 3.52
C ASP A 19 -32.19 -0.16 2.26
N ASP A 20 -31.69 0.71 1.38
CA ASP A 20 -30.80 0.28 0.32
C ASP A 20 -29.40 0.12 0.91
N ASP A 21 -29.10 -1.12 1.32
CA ASP A 21 -27.79 -1.63 1.71
C ASP A 21 -26.71 -1.18 0.70
N MET A 22 -26.04 -0.08 1.01
CA MET A 22 -24.91 0.45 0.24
C MET A 22 -23.72 -0.51 0.36
N HIS A 23 -23.63 -1.47 -0.55
CA HIS A 23 -22.47 -2.34 -0.66
C HIS A 23 -21.28 -1.55 -1.24
N CYS A 24 -20.33 -1.19 -0.39
CA CYS A 24 -19.00 -0.77 -0.83
C CYS A 24 -18.40 -1.88 -1.70
N ALA A 25 -18.32 -1.66 -3.01
CA ALA A 25 -17.63 -2.56 -3.93
C ALA A 25 -16.13 -2.48 -3.65
N THR A 26 -15.66 -3.19 -2.63
CA THR A 26 -14.23 -3.48 -2.47
C THR A 26 -13.80 -4.17 -3.76
N PRO A 27 -12.93 -3.56 -4.59
CA PRO A 27 -12.52 -4.20 -5.82
C PRO A 27 -11.92 -5.56 -5.49
N ASN A 28 -12.43 -6.60 -6.15
CA ASN A 28 -11.95 -7.96 -5.94
C ASN A 28 -10.58 -8.09 -6.63
N ILE A 29 -9.52 -7.71 -5.91
CA ILE A 29 -8.15 -7.87 -6.36
C ILE A 29 -7.90 -9.37 -6.41
N LYS A 30 -7.73 -9.92 -7.61
CA LYS A 30 -7.34 -11.32 -7.79
C LYS A 30 -6.01 -11.52 -7.07
N VAL A 31 -6.05 -12.19 -5.91
CA VAL A 31 -4.85 -12.65 -5.23
C VAL A 31 -4.30 -13.80 -6.08
N PRO A 32 -3.11 -13.66 -6.68
CA PRO A 32 -2.51 -14.76 -7.44
C PRO A 32 -2.34 -15.99 -6.54
N SER A 33 -2.45 -17.19 -7.12
CA SER A 33 -2.21 -18.45 -6.40
C SER A 33 -0.82 -18.43 -5.75
N ALA A 34 -0.67 -19.11 -4.61
CA ALA A 34 0.58 -19.12 -3.86
C ALA A 34 1.79 -19.60 -4.70
N GLU A 35 1.55 -20.54 -5.62
CA GLU A 35 2.56 -21.12 -6.52
C GLU A 35 3.00 -20.11 -7.59
N ASP A 36 2.04 -19.42 -8.21
CA ASP A 36 2.31 -18.35 -9.17
C ASP A 36 3.04 -17.16 -8.51
N ALA A 37 2.71 -16.87 -7.26
CA ALA A 37 3.32 -15.80 -6.48
C ALA A 37 4.77 -16.12 -6.09
N GLU A 38 5.08 -17.36 -5.74
CA GLU A 38 6.46 -17.77 -5.41
C GLU A 38 7.37 -17.77 -6.64
N GLY A 39 6.89 -18.32 -7.76
CA GLY A 39 7.62 -18.31 -9.02
C GLY A 39 7.97 -16.88 -9.45
N GLU A 40 7.00 -15.97 -9.38
CA GLU A 40 7.22 -14.55 -9.68
C GLU A 40 8.18 -13.88 -8.70
N ARG A 41 8.05 -14.15 -7.40
CA ARG A 41 8.97 -13.64 -6.38
C ARG A 41 10.40 -14.11 -6.62
N ASN A 42 10.59 -15.36 -7.04
CA ASN A 42 11.91 -15.89 -7.34
C ASN A 42 12.51 -15.23 -8.59
N ARG A 43 11.71 -15.02 -9.65
CA ARG A 43 12.14 -14.27 -10.84
C ARG A 43 12.61 -12.86 -10.48
N ARG A 44 11.84 -12.13 -9.68
CA ARG A 44 12.21 -10.79 -9.20
C ARG A 44 13.50 -10.80 -8.37
N ARG A 45 13.69 -11.78 -7.48
CA ARG A 45 14.93 -11.95 -6.71
C ARG A 45 16.14 -12.18 -7.61
N ALA A 46 16.02 -13.03 -8.63
CA ALA A 46 17.10 -13.28 -9.58
C ALA A 46 17.50 -12.02 -10.36
N VAL A 47 16.53 -11.18 -10.75
CA VAL A 47 16.81 -9.89 -11.39
C VAL A 47 17.59 -8.96 -10.47
N VAL A 48 17.18 -8.85 -9.20
CA VAL A 48 17.88 -8.03 -8.20
C VAL A 48 19.31 -8.55 -7.98
N GLU A 49 19.49 -9.86 -7.87
CA GLU A 49 20.81 -10.47 -7.71
C GLU A 49 21.72 -10.16 -8.90
N ALA A 50 21.20 -10.22 -10.14
CA ALA A 50 21.94 -9.84 -11.33
C ALA A 50 22.39 -8.36 -11.31
N VAL A 51 21.53 -7.45 -10.83
CA VAL A 51 21.87 -6.03 -10.65
C VAL A 51 22.97 -5.85 -9.62
N ILE A 52 22.87 -6.52 -8.46
CA ILE A 52 23.89 -6.47 -7.41
C ILE A 52 25.24 -6.97 -7.94
N GLN A 53 25.25 -8.09 -8.65
CA GLN A 53 26.47 -8.63 -9.26
C GLN A 53 27.08 -7.68 -10.30
N ALA A 54 26.25 -7.01 -11.10
CA ALA A 54 26.72 -5.99 -12.04
C ALA A 54 27.37 -4.80 -11.31
N LYS A 55 26.80 -4.35 -10.19
CA LYS A 55 27.35 -3.26 -9.36
C LYS A 55 28.67 -3.65 -8.71
N LEU A 56 28.80 -4.88 -8.22
CA LEU A 56 30.06 -5.39 -7.65
C LEU A 56 31.17 -5.43 -8.70
N ARG A 57 30.88 -5.97 -9.89
CA ARG A 57 31.85 -6.00 -11.01
C ARG A 57 32.27 -4.60 -11.46
N ALA A 58 31.34 -3.67 -11.54
CA ALA A 58 31.65 -2.28 -11.87
C ALA A 58 32.60 -1.67 -10.83
N SER A 59 32.31 -1.88 -9.54
CA SER A 59 33.13 -1.36 -8.43
C SER A 59 34.53 -1.99 -8.43
N GLU A 60 34.63 -3.29 -8.70
CA GLU A 60 35.92 -3.99 -8.87
C GLU A 60 36.75 -3.36 -10.00
N GLY A 61 36.11 -3.08 -11.15
CA GLY A 61 36.74 -2.41 -12.28
C GLY A 61 37.19 -0.98 -11.99
N GLU A 62 36.55 -0.31 -11.02
CA GLU A 62 36.94 1.02 -10.51
C GLU A 62 38.09 0.95 -9.48
N GLY A 63 38.56 -0.25 -9.12
CA GLY A 63 39.70 -0.45 -8.24
C GLY A 63 39.35 -0.58 -6.76
N LEU A 64 38.12 -0.97 -6.42
CA LEU A 64 37.78 -1.33 -5.04
C LEU A 64 38.67 -2.48 -4.55
N THR A 65 39.22 -2.34 -3.34
CA THR A 65 39.99 -3.43 -2.72
C THR A 65 39.08 -4.61 -2.37
N ALA A 66 39.64 -5.83 -2.31
CA ALA A 66 38.87 -7.03 -1.96
C ALA A 66 38.11 -6.91 -0.63
N ASP A 67 38.73 -6.33 0.39
CA ASP A 67 38.11 -6.10 1.70
C ASP A 67 36.90 -5.17 1.61
N LEU A 68 37.00 -4.11 0.80
CA LEU A 68 35.90 -3.16 0.61
C LEU A 68 34.81 -3.74 -0.29
N LEU A 69 35.19 -4.58 -1.26
CA LEU A 69 34.26 -5.29 -2.14
C LEU A 69 33.42 -6.30 -1.36
N GLU A 70 34.00 -7.04 -0.40
CA GLU A 70 33.23 -7.95 0.46
C GLU A 70 32.29 -7.18 1.40
N LYS A 71 32.74 -6.05 1.95
CA LYS A 71 31.87 -5.15 2.73
C LYS A 71 30.70 -4.64 1.88
N LEU A 72 30.98 -4.26 0.63
CA LEU A 72 29.95 -3.81 -0.32
C LEU A 72 28.99 -4.95 -0.65
N ARG A 73 29.49 -6.18 -0.87
CA ARG A 73 28.67 -7.37 -1.12
C ARG A 73 27.69 -7.63 0.03
N LEU A 74 28.18 -7.58 1.26
CA LEU A 74 27.35 -7.77 2.45
C LEU A 74 26.30 -6.66 2.60
N LEU A 75 26.70 -5.40 2.37
CA LEU A 75 25.80 -4.25 2.41
C LEU A 75 24.66 -4.39 1.39
N LEU A 76 25.00 -4.71 0.14
CA LEU A 76 24.03 -4.86 -0.94
C LEU A 76 23.11 -6.06 -0.75
N ALA A 77 23.61 -7.16 -0.17
CA ALA A 77 22.78 -8.31 0.19
C ALA A 77 21.75 -7.96 1.28
N ASN A 78 22.13 -7.17 2.28
CA ASN A 78 21.23 -6.73 3.35
C ASN A 78 20.19 -5.72 2.88
N HIS A 79 20.51 -4.91 1.86
CA HIS A 79 19.65 -3.85 1.33
C HIS A 79 19.21 -4.12 -0.11
N GLY A 80 19.00 -5.40 -0.45
CA GLY A 80 18.58 -5.80 -1.80
C GLY A 80 17.22 -5.24 -2.21
N ASP A 81 16.38 -4.89 -1.25
CA ASP A 81 15.08 -4.25 -1.46
C ASP A 81 15.18 -2.88 -2.16
N VAL A 82 16.27 -2.15 -1.95
CA VAL A 82 16.54 -0.85 -2.61
C VAL A 82 16.74 -1.00 -4.12
N PHE A 83 17.14 -2.19 -4.59
CA PHE A 83 17.41 -2.48 -6.00
C PHE A 83 16.23 -3.13 -6.73
N ARG A 84 15.08 -3.21 -6.08
CA ARG A 84 13.88 -3.77 -6.70
C ARG A 84 13.38 -2.88 -7.82
N LEU A 85 13.20 -3.48 -8.99
CA LEU A 85 12.65 -2.79 -10.16
C LEU A 85 11.12 -2.73 -10.13
N GLU A 86 10.48 -3.69 -9.46
CA GLU A 86 9.04 -3.78 -9.32
C GLU A 86 8.64 -3.80 -7.85
N ILE A 87 7.58 -3.05 -7.52
CA ILE A 87 6.90 -3.15 -6.23
C ILE A 87 6.12 -4.46 -6.23
N GLY A 88 6.55 -5.38 -5.39
CA GLY A 88 5.91 -6.67 -5.16
C GLY A 88 4.83 -6.60 -4.09
N HIS A 89 4.27 -7.77 -3.76
CA HIS A 89 3.30 -7.93 -2.68
C HIS A 89 4.03 -8.28 -1.38
N ASP A 90 4.97 -7.43 -0.97
CA ASP A 90 5.61 -7.62 0.33
C ASP A 90 4.61 -7.29 1.43
N GLU A 91 4.88 -7.83 2.62
CA GLU A 91 4.15 -7.42 3.80
C GLU A 91 4.32 -5.91 3.99
N THR A 92 3.18 -5.21 3.99
CA THR A 92 3.16 -3.79 4.31
C THR A 92 3.71 -3.56 5.70
N THR A 93 4.47 -2.49 5.89
CA THR A 93 4.88 -2.05 7.22
C THR A 93 3.65 -1.92 8.12
N LYS A 94 3.73 -2.48 9.33
CA LYS A 94 2.63 -2.47 10.29
C LYS A 94 2.44 -1.05 10.84
N VAL A 95 1.59 -0.28 10.19
CA VAL A 95 1.16 1.06 10.59
C VAL A 95 -0.35 1.09 10.76
N GLU A 96 -0.87 2.05 11.52
CA GLU A 96 -2.31 2.24 11.61
C GLU A 96 -2.89 2.51 10.22
N PRO A 97 -4.06 1.93 9.87
CA PRO A 97 -4.71 2.18 8.60
C PRO A 97 -4.96 3.68 8.37
N LEU A 98 -4.79 4.11 7.13
CA LEU A 98 -5.06 5.49 6.76
C LEU A 98 -6.54 5.82 6.98
N ARG A 99 -6.80 6.93 7.69
CA ARG A 99 -8.14 7.47 7.89
C ARG A 99 -8.54 8.36 6.73
N VAL A 100 -9.62 8.01 6.04
CA VAL A 100 -10.18 8.82 4.96
C VAL A 100 -11.13 9.87 5.54
N ARG A 101 -11.01 11.13 5.11
CA ARG A 101 -11.96 12.21 5.45
C ARG A 101 -12.74 12.60 4.21
N ILE A 102 -14.06 12.47 4.27
CA ILE A 102 -14.97 12.82 3.19
C ILE A 102 -15.46 14.26 3.38
N LYS A 103 -15.51 15.04 2.28
CA LYS A 103 -16.02 16.42 2.31
C LYS A 103 -17.55 16.40 2.48
N PRO A 104 -18.14 17.40 3.18
CA PRO A 104 -19.59 17.53 3.28
C PRO A 104 -20.24 17.60 1.88
N GLY A 105 -21.32 16.84 1.67
CA GLY A 105 -22.03 16.77 0.40
C GLY A 105 -21.36 15.92 -0.68
N ALA A 106 -20.26 15.22 -0.37
CA ALA A 106 -19.69 14.25 -1.30
C ALA A 106 -20.65 13.07 -1.49
N VAL A 107 -20.85 12.70 -2.74
CA VAL A 107 -21.66 11.55 -3.17
C VAL A 107 -20.67 10.46 -3.60
N PRO A 108 -20.95 9.17 -3.30
CA PRO A 108 -20.08 8.04 -3.65
C PRO A 108 -19.69 7.96 -5.14
#